data_AF-A0A7Z8E1V2-F1
#
_entry.id   AF-A0A7Z8E1V2-F1
#
_cell.length_a   1.000
_cell.length_b   1.000
_cell.length_c   1.000
_cell.angle_alpha   90.00
_cell.angle_beta   90.00
_cell.angle_gamma   90.00
#
_symmetry.space_group_name_H-M   'P 1'
#
loop_
_entity.id
_entity.type
_entity.pdbx_description
1 polymer ?
#
loop_
_entity_poly.entity_id
_entity_poly.type
_entity_poly.pdbx_seq_one_letter_code
_entity_poly.pdbx_strand_id
1 'polypeptide(L)'
;ITILILGIVIIIVKPVNFEASILSFLYYLVILSIFISVTSIILGLLSYAIKHVKLIFIIVSAISFFMVPITYIPNTNLNVVNHIMMLNPLYYFVNGSSQAIVFGTISMSNLPYHLYIIILIGIICVINYALVRHIAFDKYQNQSNQKNYSKKNKEKECLNVKLDK
;
A
#
# COMPACT_ATOMS: atom_id res chain seq x y z
N ILE A 1 14.68 0.84 7.43
CA ILE A 1 16.09 0.75 7.92
C ILE A 1 17.07 0.74 6.75
N THR A 2 16.98 -0.21 5.82
CA THR A 2 17.88 -0.29 4.64
C THR A 2 17.90 0.98 3.78
N ILE A 3 16.74 1.55 3.43
CA ILE A 3 16.65 2.81 2.67
C ILE A 3 17.29 3.99 3.42
N LEU A 4 17.18 4.02 4.74
CA LEU A 4 17.76 5.09 5.56
C LEU A 4 19.29 5.01 5.59
N ILE A 5 19.84 3.80 5.75
CA ILE A 5 21.28 3.56 5.70
C ILE A 5 21.83 3.93 4.31
N LEU A 6 21.17 3.48 3.24
CA LEU A 6 21.57 3.79 1.87
C LEU A 6 21.51 5.30 1.59
N GLY A 7 20.47 5.98 2.07
CA GLY A 7 20.34 7.44 1.95
C GLY A 7 21.48 8.19 2.62
N ILE A 8 21.88 7.80 3.83
CA ILE A 8 23.01 8.41 4.54
C ILE A 8 24.32 8.22 3.78
N VAL A 9 24.57 7.02 3.24
CA VAL A 9 25.76 6.75 2.42
C VAL A 9 25.81 7.68 1.20
N ILE A 10 24.68 7.87 0.50
CA ILE A 10 24.62 8.74 -0.67
C ILE A 10 24.85 10.21 -0.28
N ILE A 11 24.33 10.67 0.87
CA ILE A 11 24.57 12.03 1.37
C ILE A 11 26.06 12.28 1.62
N ILE A 12 26.80 11.28 2.11
CA ILE A 12 28.25 11.40 2.36
C ILE A 12 29.06 11.37 1.06
N VAL A 13 28.67 10.51 0.11
CA VAL A 13 29.41 10.29 -1.15
C VAL A 13 29.16 11.42 -2.17
N LYS A 14 28.01 12.10 -2.11
CA LYS A 14 27.66 13.12 -3.10
C LYS A 14 28.63 14.32 -3.08
N PRO A 15 28.81 15.01 -4.21
CA PRO A 15 29.66 16.18 -4.26
C PRO A 15 29.15 17.31 -3.37
N VAL A 16 30.08 18.01 -2.70
CA VAL A 16 29.83 19.02 -1.66
C VAL A 16 28.93 20.17 -2.13
N ASN A 17 28.89 20.43 -3.43
CA ASN A 17 28.14 21.55 -4.03
C ASN A 17 26.62 21.38 -4.00
N PHE A 18 26.12 20.22 -3.57
CA PHE A 18 24.69 19.96 -3.46
C PHE A 18 24.27 19.93 -2.00
N GLU A 19 23.28 20.73 -1.62
CA GLU A 19 22.73 20.69 -0.26
C GLU A 19 21.68 19.58 -0.14
N ALA A 20 21.92 18.60 0.75
CA ALA A 20 20.94 17.57 1.05
C ALA A 20 19.97 18.10 2.09
N SER A 21 18.68 17.75 1.98
CA SER A 21 17.70 18.10 3.00
C SER A 21 17.28 16.86 3.77
N ILE A 22 17.91 16.66 4.93
CA ILE A 22 17.59 15.55 5.84
C ILE A 22 16.12 15.60 6.26
N LEU A 23 15.58 16.79 6.53
CA LEU A 23 14.18 16.98 6.89
C LEU A 23 13.24 16.52 5.77
N SER A 24 13.53 16.91 4.53
CA SER A 24 12.73 16.52 3.37
C SER A 24 12.78 15.00 3.14
N PHE A 25 13.95 14.40 3.31
CA PHE A 25 14.12 12.95 3.20
C PHE A 25 13.33 12.20 4.29
N LEU A 26 13.37 12.66 5.54
CA LEU A 26 12.58 12.08 6.63
C LEU A 26 11.07 12.17 6.37
N TYR A 27 10.59 13.29 5.82
CA TYR A 27 9.19 13.42 5.44
C TYR A 27 8.75 12.31 4.47
N TYR A 28 9.52 12.06 3.39
CA TYR A 28 9.18 11.00 2.44
C TYR A 28 9.21 9.62 3.08
N LEU A 29 10.14 9.35 4.00
CA LEU A 29 10.20 8.09 4.74
C LEU A 29 8.96 7.86 5.62
N VAL A 30 8.50 8.89 6.32
CA VAL A 30 7.29 8.80 7.16
C VAL A 30 6.06 8.52 6.29
N ILE A 31 5.86 9.28 5.22
CA ILE A 31 4.71 9.09 4.33
C ILE A 31 4.76 7.72 3.65
N LEU A 32 5.95 7.26 3.25
CA LEU A 32 6.15 5.91 2.69
C LEU A 32 5.77 4.82 3.70
N SER A 33 6.18 4.97 4.97
CA SER A 33 5.84 4.03 6.03
C SER A 33 4.32 3.92 6.24
N ILE A 34 3.62 5.06 6.24
CA ILE A 34 2.15 5.10 6.35
C ILE A 34 1.52 4.40 5.13
N PHE A 35 1.96 4.74 3.92
CA PHE A 35 1.45 4.15 2.68
C PHE A 35 1.61 2.63 2.64
N ILE A 36 2.79 2.12 2.97
CA ILE A 36 3.05 0.67 3.04
C ILE A 36 2.16 -0.01 4.07
N SER A 37 2.01 0.59 5.26
CA SER A 37 1.21 0.03 6.35
C SER A 37 -0.27 -0.11 5.95
N VAL A 38 -0.84 0.95 5.38
CA VAL A 38 -2.26 0.97 4.96
C VAL A 38 -2.48 -0.01 3.79
N THR A 39 -1.54 -0.07 2.83
CA THR A 39 -1.62 -0.99 1.69
C THR A 39 -1.50 -2.45 2.11
N SER A 40 -0.64 -2.74 3.10
CA SER A 40 -0.47 -4.08 3.67
C SER A 40 -1.78 -4.61 4.28
N ILE A 41 -2.53 -3.75 4.97
CA ILE A 41 -3.85 -4.10 5.54
C ILE A 41 -4.84 -4.48 4.43
N ILE A 42 -4.94 -3.68 3.34
CA ILE A 42 -5.82 -4.02 2.21
C ILE A 42 -5.44 -5.39 1.65
N LEU A 43 -4.16 -5.60 1.35
CA LEU A 43 -3.70 -6.85 0.75
C LEU A 43 -3.95 -8.06 1.67
N GLY A 44 -3.75 -7.90 2.97
CA GLY A 44 -4.05 -8.93 3.97
C GLY A 44 -5.54 -9.29 4.00
N LEU A 45 -6.42 -8.30 3.99
CA LEU A 45 -7.87 -8.49 3.96
C LEU A 45 -8.33 -9.08 2.63
N LEU A 46 -7.77 -8.60 1.51
CA LEU A 46 -8.10 -9.12 0.19
C LEU A 46 -7.67 -10.58 0.03
N SER A 47 -6.55 -10.98 0.65
CA SER A 47 -6.10 -12.37 0.67
C SER A 47 -7.06 -13.32 1.38
N TYR A 48 -7.95 -12.82 2.25
CA TYR A 48 -9.02 -13.62 2.84
C TYR A 48 -10.17 -13.83 1.84
N ALA A 49 -10.47 -12.82 1.02
CA ALA A 49 -11.58 -12.85 0.08
C ALA A 49 -11.25 -13.50 -1.27
N ILE A 50 -10.00 -13.41 -1.75
CA ILE A 50 -9.59 -13.85 -3.09
C ILE A 50 -8.39 -14.82 -3.00
N LYS A 51 -8.52 -16.00 -3.63
CA LYS A 51 -7.49 -17.06 -3.60
C LYS A 51 -6.15 -16.69 -4.24
N HIS A 52 -6.16 -15.84 -5.26
CA HIS A 52 -4.97 -15.53 -6.10
C HIS A 52 -4.35 -14.15 -5.84
N VAL A 53 -4.63 -13.51 -4.69
CA VAL A 53 -4.12 -12.16 -4.38
C VAL A 53 -2.60 -12.08 -4.41
N LYS A 54 -1.90 -13.12 -3.97
CA LYS A 54 -0.43 -13.16 -4.01
C LYS A 54 0.10 -13.05 -5.45
N LEU A 55 -0.52 -13.75 -6.40
CA LEU A 55 -0.13 -13.69 -7.81
C LEU A 55 -0.40 -12.29 -8.38
N ILE A 56 -1.59 -11.75 -8.11
CA ILE A 56 -1.98 -10.40 -8.56
C ILE A 56 -1.01 -9.35 -8.00
N PHE A 57 -0.66 -9.45 -6.71
CA PHE A 57 0.30 -8.57 -6.08
C PHE A 57 1.68 -8.62 -6.75
N ILE A 58 2.19 -9.83 -7.06
CA ILE A 58 3.48 -9.98 -7.76
C ILE A 58 3.43 -9.30 -9.13
N ILE A 59 2.37 -9.52 -9.91
CA ILE A 59 2.21 -8.92 -11.25
C ILE A 59 2.16 -7.39 -11.16
N VAL A 60 1.32 -6.86 -10.27
CA VAL A 60 1.17 -5.40 -10.08
C VAL A 60 2.48 -4.78 -9.59
N SER A 61 3.18 -5.44 -8.68
CA SER A 61 4.48 -4.99 -8.18
C SER A 61 5.53 -4.95 -9.30
N ALA A 62 5.58 -5.99 -10.15
CA ALA A 62 6.49 -6.03 -11.30
C ALA A 62 6.22 -4.89 -12.28
N ILE A 63 4.96 -4.67 -12.66
CA ILE A 63 4.56 -3.55 -13.54
C ILE A 63 4.94 -2.21 -12.89
N SER A 64 4.64 -2.04 -11.60
CA SER A 64 4.93 -0.81 -10.88
C SER A 64 6.42 -0.53 -10.80
N PHE A 65 7.26 -1.56 -10.65
CA PHE A 65 8.71 -1.41 -10.63
C PHE A 65 9.27 -0.84 -11.94
N PHE A 66 8.79 -1.33 -13.09
CA PHE A 66 9.22 -0.82 -14.40
C PHE A 66 8.71 0.60 -14.72
N MET A 67 7.62 1.04 -14.10
CA MET A 67 7.11 2.41 -14.28
C MET A 67 7.84 3.46 -13.43
N VAL A 68 8.70 3.07 -12.49
CA VAL A 68 9.47 4.00 -11.67
C VAL A 68 10.81 4.32 -12.38
N PRO A 69 11.31 5.57 -12.32
CA PRO A 69 12.60 5.99 -12.87
C PRO A 69 13.77 5.43 -12.04
N ILE A 70 13.91 4.11 -12.00
CA ILE A 70 15.07 3.43 -11.42
C ILE A 70 16.07 3.13 -12.54
N THR A 71 15.56 2.75 -13.72
CA THR A 71 16.36 2.33 -14.89
C THR A 71 16.58 3.45 -15.90
N TYR A 72 15.86 4.56 -15.81
CA TYR A 72 15.99 5.72 -16.69
C TYR A 72 15.99 7.02 -15.89
N ILE A 73 16.79 7.99 -16.33
CA ILE A 73 16.78 9.34 -15.77
C ILE A 73 15.72 10.14 -16.54
N PRO A 74 14.62 10.59 -15.91
CA PRO A 74 13.63 11.41 -16.59
C PRO A 74 14.27 12.73 -17.03
N ASN A 75 14.19 13.02 -18.33
CA ASN A 75 14.63 14.31 -18.85
C ASN A 75 13.79 15.45 -18.23
N THR A 76 14.44 16.58 -17.97
CA THR A 76 13.88 17.78 -17.31
C THR A 76 12.79 18.49 -18.10
N ASN A 77 12.52 18.07 -19.33
CA ASN A 77 11.43 18.61 -20.14
C ASN A 77 10.07 18.15 -19.59
N LEU A 78 9.11 19.08 -19.53
CA LEU A 78 7.70 18.85 -19.19
C LEU A 78 7.05 17.93 -20.22
N ASN A 79 7.32 16.64 -20.10
CA ASN A 79 6.76 15.62 -20.97
C ASN A 79 5.54 15.01 -20.29
N VAL A 80 4.46 14.83 -21.06
CA VAL A 80 3.22 14.14 -20.66
C VAL A 80 3.53 12.78 -19.99
N VAL A 81 4.58 12.12 -20.45
CA VAL A 81 5.09 10.86 -19.88
C VAL A 81 5.45 10.99 -18.39
N ASN A 82 6.10 12.08 -17.97
CA ASN A 82 6.44 12.32 -16.56
C ASN A 82 5.17 12.48 -15.70
N HIS A 83 4.13 13.13 -16.22
CA HIS A 83 2.85 13.26 -15.52
C HIS A 83 2.08 11.93 -15.42
N ILE A 84 2.13 11.10 -16.47
CA ILE A 84 1.56 9.74 -16.43
C ILE A 84 2.28 8.90 -15.36
N MET A 85 3.60 8.99 -15.30
CA MET A 85 4.39 8.27 -14.30
C MET A 85 4.11 8.76 -12.88
N MET A 86 3.82 10.04 -12.69
CA MET A 86 3.43 10.59 -11.38
C MET A 86 2.16 9.95 -10.79
N LEU A 87 1.27 9.36 -11.62
CA LEU A 87 0.11 8.62 -11.13
C LEU A 87 0.47 7.36 -10.36
N ASN A 88 1.66 6.78 -10.59
CA ASN A 88 2.12 5.66 -9.80
C ASN A 88 2.62 6.19 -8.44
N PRO A 89 2.01 5.80 -7.31
CA PRO A 89 2.44 6.28 -6.00
C PRO A 89 3.88 5.89 -5.66
N LEU A 90 4.43 4.81 -6.24
CA LEU A 90 5.84 4.46 -6.05
C LEU A 90 6.79 5.46 -6.71
N TYR A 91 6.37 6.11 -7.81
CA TYR A 91 7.14 7.16 -8.45
C TYR A 91 7.39 8.32 -7.48
N TYR A 92 6.37 8.71 -6.71
CA TYR A 92 6.46 9.80 -5.73
C TYR A 92 7.56 9.54 -4.72
N PHE A 93 7.58 8.33 -4.15
CA PHE A 93 8.53 7.99 -3.10
C PHE A 93 9.95 7.89 -3.63
N VAL A 94 10.15 7.27 -4.79
CA VAL A 94 11.51 7.10 -5.35
C VAL A 94 12.05 8.43 -5.87
N ASN A 95 11.28 9.14 -6.69
CA ASN A 95 11.71 10.42 -7.24
C ASN A 95 11.86 11.48 -6.14
N GLY A 96 10.88 11.59 -5.23
CA GLY A 96 10.92 12.55 -4.13
C GLY A 96 12.07 12.31 -3.16
N SER A 97 12.30 11.06 -2.75
CA SER A 97 13.42 10.73 -1.86
C SER A 97 14.79 10.94 -2.53
N SER A 98 14.90 10.62 -3.83
CA SER A 98 16.11 10.88 -4.62
C SER A 98 16.39 12.39 -4.70
N GLN A 99 15.38 13.18 -5.02
CA GLN A 99 15.51 14.64 -5.08
C GLN A 99 15.84 15.25 -3.71
N ALA A 100 15.29 14.73 -2.62
CA ALA A 100 15.62 15.21 -1.27
C ALA A 100 17.09 14.99 -0.89
N ILE A 101 17.66 13.86 -1.32
CA ILE A 101 19.07 13.51 -1.07
C ILE A 101 20.00 14.34 -1.98
N VAL A 102 19.66 14.44 -3.27
CA VAL A 102 20.53 15.08 -4.28
C VAL A 102 20.35 16.60 -4.29
N PHE A 103 19.12 17.09 -4.43
CA PHE A 103 18.78 18.51 -4.65
C PHE A 103 18.17 19.21 -3.42
N GLY A 104 18.00 18.50 -2.31
CA GLY A 104 17.58 19.10 -1.05
C GLY A 104 16.12 19.54 -1.03
N THR A 105 15.87 20.77 -0.60
CA THR A 105 14.51 21.31 -0.35
C THR A 105 13.67 21.48 -1.61
N ILE A 106 14.30 21.48 -2.80
CA ILE A 106 13.62 21.55 -4.09
C ILE A 106 12.63 20.38 -4.27
N SER A 107 12.88 19.24 -3.63
CA SER A 107 11.95 18.10 -3.63
C SER A 107 10.55 18.45 -3.13
N MET A 108 10.44 19.44 -2.22
CA MET A 108 9.17 19.84 -1.60
C MET A 108 8.38 20.88 -2.42
N SER A 109 8.91 21.31 -3.57
CA SER A 109 8.31 22.36 -4.38
C SER A 109 7.02 21.93 -5.09
N ASN A 110 6.85 20.63 -5.36
CA ASN A 110 5.69 20.11 -6.09
C ASN A 110 4.50 19.82 -5.17
N LEU A 111 3.90 20.91 -4.66
CA LEU A 111 2.77 20.88 -3.72
C LEU A 111 1.55 20.06 -4.23
N PRO A 112 1.14 20.16 -5.52
CA PRO A 112 0.06 19.31 -6.05
C PRO A 112 0.34 17.81 -5.90
N TYR A 113 1.60 17.40 -6.05
CA TYR A 113 1.95 16.00 -5.99
C TYR A 113 1.90 15.44 -4.56
N HIS A 114 2.30 16.25 -3.58
CA HIS A 114 2.17 15.91 -2.15
C HIS A 114 0.69 15.75 -1.75
N LEU A 115 -0.17 16.68 -2.18
CA LEU A 115 -1.61 16.61 -1.92
C LEU A 115 -2.24 15.37 -2.54
N TYR A 116 -1.87 15.05 -3.79
CA TYR A 116 -2.32 13.83 -4.46
C TYR A 116 -2.06 12.57 -3.63
N ILE A 117 -0.85 12.41 -3.09
CA ILE A 117 -0.49 11.24 -2.28
C ILE A 117 -1.26 11.19 -0.97
N ILE A 118 -1.44 12.32 -0.30
CA ILE A 118 -2.21 12.38 0.95
C ILE A 118 -3.66 11.97 0.72
N ILE A 119 -4.28 12.48 -0.36
CA ILE A 119 -5.65 12.12 -0.75
C ILE A 119 -5.72 10.63 -1.10
N LEU A 120 -4.76 10.12 -1.87
CA LEU A 120 -4.69 8.70 -2.23
C LEU A 120 -4.63 7.80 -0.98
N ILE A 121 -3.76 8.13 -0.01
CA ILE A 121 -3.70 7.42 1.27
C ILE A 121 -5.05 7.48 1.99
N GLY A 122 -5.69 8.64 2.02
CA GLY A 122 -7.02 8.82 2.60
C GLY A 122 -8.07 7.90 1.97
N ILE A 123 -8.09 7.80 0.64
CA ILE A 123 -9.00 6.90 -0.10
C ILE A 123 -8.74 5.44 0.28
N ILE A 124 -7.47 5.02 0.29
CA ILE A 124 -7.07 3.66 0.68
C ILE A 124 -7.51 3.35 2.13
N CYS A 125 -7.40 4.31 3.05
CA CYS A 125 -7.91 4.17 4.43
C CYS A 125 -9.43 3.97 4.48
N VAL A 126 -10.21 4.72 3.70
CA VAL A 126 -11.68 4.56 3.63
C VAL A 126 -12.05 3.19 3.06
N ILE A 127 -11.36 2.73 2.02
CA ILE A 127 -11.55 1.40 1.44
C ILE A 127 -11.25 0.31 2.48
N ASN A 128 -10.13 0.45 3.21
CA ASN A 128 -9.78 -0.45 4.31
C ASN A 128 -10.89 -0.55 5.35
N TYR A 129 -11.39 0.59 5.81
CA TYR A 129 -12.48 0.63 6.80
C TYR A 129 -13.73 -0.11 6.29
N ALA A 130 -14.12 0.12 5.04
CA ALA A 130 -15.27 -0.57 4.43
C ALA A 130 -15.03 -2.08 4.32
N LEU A 131 -13.84 -2.50 3.90
CA LEU A 131 -13.50 -3.91 3.70
C LEU A 131 -13.46 -4.69 5.02
N VAL A 132 -12.88 -4.10 6.08
CA VAL A 132 -12.90 -4.68 7.43
C VAL A 132 -14.34 -4.92 7.89
N ARG A 133 -15.22 -3.93 7.71
CA ARG A 133 -16.63 -4.05 8.10
C ARG A 133 -17.35 -5.15 7.31
N HIS A 134 -17.09 -5.24 6.01
CA HIS A 134 -17.69 -6.27 5.16
C HIS A 134 -17.26 -7.68 5.59
N ILE A 135 -15.96 -7.90 5.84
CA ILE A 135 -15.43 -9.21 6.28
C ILE A 135 -15.96 -9.58 7.67
N ALA A 136 -16.08 -8.61 8.58
CA ALA A 136 -16.67 -8.86 9.89
C ALA A 136 -18.12 -9.37 9.76
N PHE A 137 -18.93 -8.71 8.93
CA PHE A 137 -20.32 -9.11 8.69
C PHE A 137 -20.42 -10.53 8.12
N ASP A 138 -19.63 -10.85 7.10
CA ASP A 138 -19.59 -12.19 6.50
C ASP A 138 -19.20 -13.26 7.53
N LYS A 139 -18.21 -12.97 8.39
CA LYS A 139 -17.81 -13.89 9.47
C LYS A 139 -18.94 -14.12 10.48
N TYR A 140 -19.66 -13.07 10.89
CA TYR A 140 -20.80 -13.20 11.81
C TYR A 140 -21.94 -14.01 11.20
N GLN A 141 -22.25 -13.81 9.91
CA GLN A 141 -23.29 -14.56 9.20
C GLN A 141 -22.93 -16.03 9.03
N ASN A 142 -21.69 -16.33 8.66
CA ASN A 142 -21.22 -17.72 8.52
C ASN A 142 -21.24 -18.47 9.86
N GLN A 143 -20.87 -17.79 10.96
CA GLN A 143 -20.92 -18.38 12.30
C GLN A 143 -22.36 -18.64 12.79
N SER A 144 -23.31 -17.73 12.49
CA SER A 144 -24.72 -17.93 12.87
C SER A 144 -25.37 -19.07 12.07
N ASN A 145 -25.07 -19.15 10.77
CA ASN A 145 -25.51 -20.25 9.92
C ASN A 145 -24.98 -21.60 10.43
N GLN A 146 -23.67 -21.72 10.74
CA GLN A 146 -23.11 -22.95 11.30
C GLN A 146 -23.78 -23.40 12.61
N LYS A 147 -24.08 -22.46 13.51
CA LYS A 147 -24.80 -22.75 14.77
C LYS A 147 -26.21 -23.28 14.49
N ASN A 148 -26.92 -22.68 13.52
CA ASN A 148 -28.26 -23.12 13.13
C ASN A 148 -28.26 -24.51 12.48
N TYR A 149 -27.30 -24.81 11.61
CA TYR A 149 -27.14 -26.15 11.02
C TYR A 149 -26.84 -27.21 12.08
N SER A 150 -25.91 -26.92 13.02
CA SER A 150 -25.59 -27.85 14.11
C SER A 150 -26.80 -28.11 15.03
N LYS A 151 -27.59 -27.07 15.32
CA LYS A 151 -28.83 -27.22 16.11
C LYS A 151 -29.88 -28.07 15.40
N LYS A 152 -30.10 -27.84 14.09
CA LYS A 152 -31.03 -28.63 13.28
C LYS A 152 -30.65 -30.11 13.20
N ASN A 153 -29.36 -30.41 13.07
CA ASN A 153 -28.90 -31.81 13.05
C ASN A 153 -29.11 -32.51 14.40
N LYS A 154 -28.86 -31.82 15.53
CA LYS A 154 -29.15 -32.36 16.87
C LYS A 154 -30.65 -32.63 17.08
N GLU A 155 -31.53 -31.76 16.59
CA GLU A 155 -32.98 -31.99 16.65
C GLU A 155 -33.41 -33.21 15.83
N LYS A 156 -32.84 -33.42 14.64
CA LYS A 156 -33.12 -34.60 13.81
C LYS A 156 -32.65 -35.91 14.44
N GLU A 157 -31.45 -35.93 15.04
CA GLU A 157 -30.97 -37.09 15.79
C GLU A 157 -31.89 -37.42 16.97
N CYS A 158 -32.29 -36.41 17.76
CA CYS A 158 -33.23 -36.60 18.87
C CYS A 158 -34.61 -37.11 18.42
N LEU A 159 -35.08 -36.70 17.23
CA LEU A 159 -36.35 -37.19 16.66
C LEU A 159 -36.24 -38.65 16.21
N ASN A 160 -35.17 -39.03 15.52
CA ASN A 160 -34.97 -40.41 15.08
C ASN A 160 -34.86 -41.38 16.28
N VAL A 161 -34.14 -40.99 17.33
CA VAL A 161 -34.02 -41.81 18.57
C VAL A 161 -35.36 -42.00 19.29
N LYS A 162 -36.33 -41.10 19.09
CA LYS A 162 -37.69 -41.22 19.65
C LYS A 162 -38.64 -42.06 18.79
N LEU A 163 -38.37 -42.23 17.50
CA LEU A 163 -39.19 -43.05 16.59
C LEU A 163 -38.81 -44.54 16.62
N ASP A 164 -37.58 -44.86 17.03
CA ASP A 164 -37.09 -46.25 17.17
C ASP A 164 -37.42 -46.89 18.55
N LYS A 165 -38.24 -46.24 19.39
CA LYS A 165 -38.72 -46.73 20.69
C LYS A 165 -40.24 -46.85 20.70
#